data_AF-A0A1I4KCT8-F1
#
_entry.id   AF-A0A1I4KCT8-F1
#
_cell.length_a   1.000
_cell.length_b   1.000
_cell.length_c   1.000
_cell.angle_alpha   90.00
_cell.angle_beta   90.00
_cell.angle_gamma   90.00
#
_symmetry.space_group_name_H-M   'P 1'
#
loop_
_entity.id
_entity.type
_entity.pdbx_description
1 polymer ?
#
loop_
_entity_poly.entity_id
_entity_poly.type
_entity_poly.pdbx_seq_one_letter_code
_entity_poly.pdbx_strand_id
1 'polypeptide(L)'
;MMTHANLTRAWALLVGLSLVAAACSMGLPIRIAAPAILLLALLKARIILRDYLDLASAPSWARGFALTLSLFCATILGLYLAG
;
A
#
# COMPACT_ATOMS: atom_id res chain seq x y z
N MET A 1 -2.02 11.11 20.75
CA MET A 1 -0.56 11.15 20.90
C MET A 1 0.03 9.89 20.31
N MET A 2 0.52 9.93 19.07
CA MET A 2 1.22 8.79 18.48
C MET A 2 2.57 8.59 19.18
N THR A 3 2.78 7.43 19.78
CA THR A 3 4.03 7.11 20.47
C THR A 3 5.09 6.69 19.47
N HIS A 4 6.37 6.96 19.77
CA HIS A 4 7.50 6.55 18.91
C HIS A 4 7.47 5.05 18.55
N ALA A 5 6.90 4.21 19.42
CA ALA A 5 6.70 2.78 19.20
C ALA A 5 5.74 2.44 18.04
N ASN A 6 4.73 3.29 17.78
CA ASN A 6 3.82 3.08 16.64
C ASN A 6 4.51 3.44 15.32
N LEU A 7 5.35 4.48 15.32
CA LEU A 7 6.10 4.89 14.13
C LEU A 7 7.16 3.86 13.75
N THR A 8 7.91 3.32 14.72
CA THR A 8 8.89 2.25 14.46
C THR A 8 8.23 0.98 13.94
N ARG A 9 7.04 0.63 14.44
CA ARG A 9 6.25 -0.48 13.91
C ARG A 9 5.79 -0.25 12.47
N ALA A 10 5.27 0.94 12.15
CA ALA A 10 4.86 1.29 10.80
C ALA A 10 6.04 1.25 9.82
N TRP A 11 7.20 1.78 10.24
CA TRP A 11 8.45 1.69 9.49
C TRP A 11 8.87 0.23 9.25
N ALA A 12 8.88 -0.61 10.28
CA ALA A 12 9.25 -2.02 10.15
C ALA A 12 8.32 -2.78 9.19
N LEU A 13 7.02 -2.50 9.23
CA LEU A 13 6.05 -3.02 8.26
C LEU A 13 6.37 -2.57 6.83
N LEU A 14 6.70 -1.29 6.61
CA LEU A 14 7.07 -0.77 5.30
C LEU A 14 8.34 -1.41 4.74
N VAL A 15 9.34 -1.68 5.60
CA VAL A 15 10.55 -2.41 5.23
C VAL A 15 10.19 -3.84 4.81
N GLY A 16 9.41 -4.55 5.63
CA GLY A 16 8.94 -5.91 5.32
C GLY A 16 8.17 -5.98 4.00
N LEU A 17 7.23 -5.06 3.77
CA LEU A 17 6.49 -4.98 2.50
C LEU A 17 7.39 -4.72 1.29
N SER A 18 8.46 -3.94 1.47
CA SER A 18 9.41 -3.67 0.39
C SER A 18 10.24 -4.89 0.03
N LEU A 19 10.64 -5.70 1.02
CA LEU A 19 11.32 -6.97 0.78
C LEU A 19 10.41 -7.96 0.05
N VAL A 20 9.14 -8.05 0.46
CA VAL A 20 8.16 -8.92 -0.23
C VAL A 20 7.97 -8.47 -1.69
N ALA A 21 7.84 -7.17 -1.93
CA ALA A 21 7.71 -6.64 -3.29
C ALA A 21 8.95 -6.93 -4.15
N ALA A 22 10.15 -6.79 -3.57
CA ALA A 22 11.41 -7.12 -4.25
C ALA A 22 11.49 -8.61 -4.59
N ALA A 23 11.12 -9.48 -3.66
CA ALA A 23 11.07 -10.93 -3.89
C ALA A 23 10.08 -11.30 -5.00
N CYS A 24 8.88 -10.70 -4.99
CA CYS A 24 7.89 -10.87 -6.06
C CYS A 24 8.43 -10.46 -7.43
N SER A 25 9.22 -9.39 -7.50
CA SER A 25 9.79 -8.90 -8.76
C SER A 25 10.88 -9.81 -9.34
N MET A 26 11.53 -10.64 -8.52
CA MET A 26 12.64 -11.50 -8.95
C MET A 26 12.20 -12.94 -9.26
N GLY A 27 11.19 -13.45 -8.55
CA GLY A 27 10.85 -14.89 -8.58
C GLY A 27 9.53 -15.26 -9.24
N LEU A 28 8.68 -14.29 -9.60
CA LEU A 28 7.34 -14.57 -10.12
C LEU A 28 7.18 -14.15 -11.59
N PRO A 29 6.35 -14.87 -12.37
CA PRO A 29 5.97 -14.42 -13.69
C PRO A 29 5.20 -13.10 -13.60
N ILE A 30 5.37 -12.23 -14.60
CA ILE A 30 4.80 -10.87 -14.62
C ILE A 30 3.28 -10.86 -14.35
N ARG A 31 2.56 -11.86 -14.86
CA ARG A 31 1.11 -12.05 -14.67
C ARG A 31 0.68 -12.13 -13.21
N ILE A 32 1.56 -12.61 -12.33
CA ILE A 32 1.33 -12.73 -10.89
C ILE A 32 2.06 -11.61 -10.15
N ALA A 33 3.28 -11.27 -10.58
CA ALA A 33 4.09 -10.23 -9.93
C ALA A 33 3.43 -8.85 -10.00
N ALA A 34 2.89 -8.45 -11.15
CA ALA A 34 2.26 -7.15 -11.34
C ALA A 34 1.06 -6.90 -10.40
N PRO A 35 0.02 -7.76 -10.33
CA PRO A 35 -1.08 -7.56 -9.39
C PRO A 35 -0.61 -7.66 -7.93
N ALA A 36 0.33 -8.55 -7.60
CA ALA A 36 0.87 -8.67 -6.24
C ALA A 36 1.59 -7.39 -5.79
N ILE A 37 2.46 -6.82 -6.64
CA ILE A 37 3.18 -5.58 -6.35
C ILE A 37 2.20 -4.41 -6.23
N LEU A 38 1.14 -4.37 -7.05
CA LEU A 38 0.11 -3.35 -6.96
C LEU A 38 -0.64 -3.40 -5.62
N LEU A 39 -0.99 -4.60 -5.15
CA LEU A 39 -1.62 -4.78 -3.82
C LEU A 39 -0.67 -4.39 -2.69
N LEU A 40 0.62 -4.73 -2.80
CA LEU A 40 1.63 -4.32 -1.83
C LEU A 40 1.78 -2.79 -1.81
N ALA A 41 1.75 -2.13 -2.97
CA ALA A 41 1.80 -0.67 -3.07
C ALA A 41 0.58 -0.02 -2.40
N LEU A 42 -0.63 -0.56 -2.63
CA LEU A 42 -1.86 -0.12 -1.96
C LEU A 42 -1.73 -0.23 -0.43
N LEU A 43 -1.18 -1.33 0.07
CA LEU A 43 -1.01 -1.55 1.50
C LEU A 43 0.03 -0.59 2.11
N LYS A 44 1.16 -0.34 1.43
CA LYS A 44 2.16 0.67 1.85
C LYS A 44 1.53 2.06 1.95
N ALA A 45 0.78 2.47 0.94
CA ALA A 45 0.11 3.76 0.92
C ALA A 45 -0.90 3.90 2.06
N ARG A 46 -1.67 2.84 2.40
CA ARG A 46 -2.56 2.86 3.57
C ARG A 46 -1.81 3.02 4.90
N ILE A 47 -0.67 2.36 5.06
CA ILE A 47 0.19 2.51 6.25
C ILE A 47 0.68 3.95 6.38
N ILE A 48 1.19 4.54 5.28
CA ILE A 48 1.68 5.92 5.28
C ILE A 48 0.54 6.90 5.57
N LEU A 49 -0.61 6.76 4.93
CA LEU A 49 -1.75 7.66 5.18
C LEU A 49 -2.24 7.59 6.63
N ARG A 50 -2.31 6.38 7.20
CA ARG A 50 -2.80 6.21 8.56
C ARG A 50 -1.80 6.68 9.61
N ASP A 51 -0.55 6.25 9.48
CA ASP A 51 0.45 6.36 10.55
C ASP A 51 1.45 7.51 10.35
N TYR A 52 1.60 8.06 9.13
CA TYR A 52 2.50 9.22 8.88
C TYR A 52 1.74 10.53 8.70
N LEU A 53 0.55 10.50 8.09
CA LEU A 53 -0.30 11.68 7.92
C LEU A 53 -1.30 11.86 9.07
N ASP A 54 -1.28 10.98 10.09
CA ASP A 54 -2.17 10.97 11.26
C ASP A 54 -3.66 11.06 10.88
N LEU A 55 -4.07 10.55 9.71
CA LEU A 55 -5.48 10.50 9.29
C LEU A 55 -6.32 9.60 10.22
N ALA A 56 -5.69 8.86 11.12
CA ALA A 56 -6.36 8.20 12.24
C ALA A 56 -7.21 9.18 13.07
N SER A 57 -6.81 10.45 13.14
CA SER A 57 -7.56 11.52 13.81
C SER A 57 -8.73 12.09 12.96
N ALA A 58 -8.81 11.77 11.67
CA ALA A 58 -9.82 12.28 10.73
C ALA A 58 -10.48 11.16 9.88
N PRO A 59 -11.49 10.45 10.42
CA PRO A 59 -12.08 9.25 9.80
C PRO A 59 -12.83 9.48 8.47
N SER A 60 -13.32 10.70 8.23
CA SER A 60 -13.97 11.08 6.96
C SER A 60 -12.94 11.16 5.83
N TRP A 61 -11.82 11.84 6.06
CA TRP A 61 -10.71 11.96 5.12
C TRP A 61 -10.06 10.60 4.83
N ALA A 62 -9.83 9.79 5.87
CA ALA A 62 -9.27 8.44 5.71
C ALA A 62 -10.08 7.57 4.74
N ARG A 63 -11.41 7.63 4.81
CA ARG A 63 -12.30 6.89 3.90
C ARG A 63 -12.21 7.42 2.48
N GLY A 64 -12.22 8.74 2.29
CA GLY A 64 -12.09 9.36 0.97
C GLY A 64 -10.79 8.95 0.27
N PHE A 65 -9.66 9.09 0.95
CA PHE A 65 -8.38 8.68 0.38
C PHE A 65 -8.30 7.17 0.12
N ALA A 66 -8.82 6.33 1.03
CA ALA A 66 -8.84 4.89 0.83
C ALA A 66 -9.66 4.50 -0.42
N LEU A 67 -10.80 5.15 -0.65
CA LEU A 67 -11.64 4.96 -1.83
C LEU A 67 -10.90 5.38 -3.11
N THR A 68 -10.37 6.62 -3.14
CA THR A 68 -9.66 7.14 -4.32
C THR A 68 -8.46 6.27 -4.68
N LEU A 69 -7.66 5.87 -3.68
CA LEU A 69 -6.48 5.04 -3.88
C LEU A 69 -6.87 3.61 -4.35
N SER A 70 -7.90 3.02 -3.77
CA SER A 70 -8.41 1.72 -4.21
C SER A 70 -8.96 1.78 -5.63
N LEU A 71 -9.68 2.84 -6.00
CA LEU A 71 -10.18 3.04 -7.36
C LEU A 71 -9.03 3.23 -8.34
N PHE A 72 -8.03 4.03 -7.99
CA PHE A 72 -6.82 4.22 -8.81
C PHE A 72 -6.07 2.91 -9.05
N CYS A 73 -5.83 2.11 -8.00
CA CYS A 73 -5.23 0.79 -8.16
C CYS A 73 -6.11 -0.14 -9.01
N ALA A 74 -7.44 -0.13 -8.82
CA ALA A 74 -8.34 -0.93 -9.65
C ALA A 74 -8.26 -0.54 -11.14
N THR A 75 -8.16 0.76 -11.44
CA THR A 75 -7.97 1.25 -12.82
C THR A 75 -6.66 0.77 -13.42
N ILE A 76 -5.54 0.87 -12.68
CA ILE A 76 -4.23 0.37 -13.16
C ILE A 76 -4.29 -1.14 -13.39
N LEU A 77 -4.91 -1.89 -12.48
CA LEU A 77 -5.07 -3.33 -12.63
C LEU A 77 -5.91 -3.67 -13.86
N GLY A 78 -7.00 -2.94 -14.09
CA GLY A 78 -7.85 -3.09 -15.27
C GLY A 78 -7.08 -2.84 -16.56
N LEU A 79 -6.28 -1.77 -16.60
CA LEU A 79 -5.39 -1.46 -17.73
C LEU A 79 -4.36 -2.58 -17.96
N TYR A 80 -3.78 -3.11 -16.89
CA TYR A 80 -2.84 -4.23 -16.97
C TYR A 80 -3.46 -5.51 -17.53
N LEU A 81 -4.74 -5.78 -17.23
CA LEU A 81 -5.45 -6.96 -17.72
C LEU A 81 -6.00 -6.79 -19.14
N ALA A 82 -6.21 -5.55 -19.58
CA ALA A 82 -6.72 -5.22 -20.91
C ALA A 82 -5.62 -5.20 -21.99
N GLY A 83 -4.35 -5.07 -21.60
CA GLY A 83 -3.17 -5.14 -22.48
C GLY A 83 -2.51 -6.51 -22.47
#